data_AF-A0A926XIL6-F1
#
_entry.id   AF-A0A926XIL6-F1
#
_cell.length_a   1.000
_cell.length_b   1.000
_cell.length_c   1.000
_cell.angle_alpha   90.00
_cell.angle_beta   90.00
_cell.angle_gamma   90.00
#
_symmetry.space_group_name_H-M   'P 1'
#
loop_
_entity.id
_entity.type
_entity.pdbx_description
1 polymer ?
#
loop_
_entity_poly.entity_id
_entity_poly.type
_entity_poly.pdbx_seq_one_letter_code
_entity_poly.pdbx_strand_id
1 'polypeptide(L)'
;MNYLELEQEIAKMARAMMTRNSQIGKDLIANLRSQMTLEELGGMMLVSIERLIWFDSDSVLWTIENLIPADVMQEIRTITSVAVGKRLICKGFMPGKDFSVDAAGKLLLNDKAKTAILPLATLTPLKS
;
A
#
# COMPACT_ATOMS: atom_id res chain seq x y z
N MET A 1 -9.12 11.28 -15.65
CA MET A 1 -10.19 10.92 -14.70
C MET A 1 -10.36 12.05 -13.71
N ASN A 2 -11.60 12.47 -13.44
CA ASN A 2 -11.88 13.48 -12.41
C ASN A 2 -11.97 12.85 -11.00
N TYR A 3 -12.08 13.68 -9.97
CA TYR A 3 -12.10 13.21 -8.58
C TYR A 3 -13.28 12.26 -8.26
N LEU A 4 -14.48 12.55 -8.78
CA LEU A 4 -15.65 11.72 -8.52
C LEU A 4 -15.52 10.34 -9.16
N GLU A 5 -15.04 10.29 -10.41
CA GLU A 5 -14.75 9.04 -11.12
C GLU A 5 -13.68 8.22 -10.37
N LEU A 6 -12.64 8.87 -9.87
CA LEU A 6 -11.59 8.22 -9.08
C LEU A 6 -12.15 7.57 -7.82
N GLU A 7 -12.97 8.29 -7.04
CA GLU A 7 -13.61 7.76 -5.84
C GLU A 7 -14.54 6.57 -6.16
N GLN A 8 -15.25 6.62 -7.29
CA GLN A 8 -16.09 5.51 -7.73
C GLN A 8 -15.26 4.26 -8.05
N GLU A 9 -14.14 4.41 -8.75
CA GLU A 9 -13.25 3.29 -9.08
C GLU A 9 -12.54 2.74 -7.83
N ILE A 10 -12.14 3.58 -6.87
CA ILE A 10 -11.62 3.14 -5.56
C ILE A 10 -12.67 2.29 -4.85
N ALA A 11 -13.92 2.77 -4.76
CA ALA A 11 -14.98 2.03 -4.08
C ALA A 11 -15.32 0.70 -4.78
N LYS A 12 -15.27 0.68 -6.11
CA LYS A 12 -15.49 -0.51 -6.94
C LYS A 12 -14.37 -1.54 -6.74
N MET A 13 -13.11 -1.08 -6.72
CA MET A 13 -11.95 -1.94 -6.48
C MET A 13 -11.98 -2.53 -5.07
N ALA A 14 -12.26 -1.73 -4.05
CA ALA A 14 -12.42 -2.22 -2.67
C ALA A 14 -13.50 -3.31 -2.58
N ARG A 15 -14.67 -3.11 -3.21
CA ARG A 15 -15.71 -4.17 -3.26
C ARG A 15 -15.22 -5.42 -3.98
N ALA A 16 -14.52 -5.28 -5.10
CA ALA A 16 -13.98 -6.44 -5.82
C ALA A 16 -13.01 -7.25 -4.95
N MET A 17 -12.13 -6.57 -4.21
CA MET A 17 -11.23 -7.19 -3.23
C MET A 17 -12.00 -7.95 -2.14
N MET A 18 -13.08 -7.39 -1.59
CA MET A 18 -13.93 -8.07 -0.59
C MET A 18 -14.56 -9.37 -1.12
N THR A 19 -14.89 -9.43 -2.41
CA THR A 19 -15.47 -10.66 -2.98
C THR A 19 -14.47 -11.81 -3.11
N ARG A 20 -13.17 -11.52 -3.00
CA ARG A 20 -12.08 -12.48 -3.23
C ARG A 20 -12.20 -13.22 -4.57
N ASN A 21 -12.78 -12.55 -5.56
CA ASN A 21 -12.90 -13.05 -6.92
C ASN A 21 -11.76 -12.48 -7.77
N SER A 22 -10.75 -13.31 -8.04
CA SER A 22 -9.58 -12.88 -8.78
C SER A 22 -9.88 -12.49 -10.22
N GLN A 23 -10.92 -13.06 -10.83
CA GLN A 23 -11.28 -12.74 -12.22
C GLN A 23 -11.81 -11.31 -12.30
N ILE A 24 -12.81 -10.98 -11.46
CA ILE A 24 -13.38 -9.64 -11.39
C ILE A 24 -12.28 -8.60 -11.09
N GLY A 25 -11.45 -8.88 -10.08
CA GLY A 25 -10.38 -7.96 -9.72
C GLY A 25 -9.36 -7.76 -10.85
N LYS A 26 -8.94 -8.83 -11.54
CA LYS A 26 -7.99 -8.74 -12.67
C LYS A 26 -8.57 -7.97 -13.84
N ASP A 27 -9.84 -8.18 -14.16
CA ASP A 27 -10.52 -7.46 -15.25
C ASP A 27 -10.63 -5.96 -14.93
N LEU A 28 -10.91 -5.61 -13.67
CA LEU A 28 -10.89 -4.21 -13.22
C LEU A 28 -9.49 -3.60 -13.31
N ILE A 29 -8.47 -4.31 -12.83
CA ILE A 29 -7.08 -3.84 -12.92
C ILE A 29 -6.68 -3.64 -14.39
N ALA A 30 -7.00 -4.58 -15.29
CA ALA A 30 -6.69 -4.46 -16.71
C ALA A 30 -7.39 -3.24 -17.35
N ASN A 31 -8.65 -3.01 -17.01
CA ASN A 31 -9.39 -1.84 -17.45
C ASN A 31 -8.83 -0.52 -16.89
N LEU A 32 -8.40 -0.49 -15.63
CA LEU A 32 -7.80 0.70 -15.03
C LEU A 32 -6.43 0.99 -15.65
N ARG A 33 -5.64 -0.05 -15.93
CA ARG A 33 -4.33 0.07 -16.61
C ARG A 33 -4.41 0.70 -17.99
N SER A 34 -5.54 0.63 -18.69
CA SER A 34 -5.70 1.29 -19.99
C SER A 34 -6.04 2.79 -19.87
N GLN A 35 -6.37 3.25 -18.65
CA GLN A 35 -6.88 4.60 -18.40
C GLN A 35 -5.96 5.48 -17.54
N MET A 36 -4.98 4.88 -16.86
CA MET A 36 -4.05 5.58 -15.97
C MET A 36 -2.65 4.97 -15.99
N THR A 37 -1.68 5.74 -15.52
CA THR A 37 -0.30 5.31 -15.34
C THR A 37 -0.19 4.24 -14.25
N LEU A 38 0.91 3.49 -14.26
CA LEU A 38 1.16 2.47 -13.25
C LEU A 38 1.28 3.08 -11.83
N GLU A 39 1.86 4.27 -11.71
CA GLU A 39 1.95 5.03 -10.45
C GLU A 39 0.57 5.41 -9.92
N GLU A 40 -0.31 5.96 -10.77
CA GLU A 40 -1.69 6.30 -10.41
C GLU A 40 -2.48 5.07 -9.98
N LEU A 41 -2.32 3.95 -10.70
CA LEU A 41 -2.93 2.68 -10.31
C LEU A 41 -2.39 2.18 -8.96
N GLY A 42 -1.07 2.26 -8.74
CA GLY A 42 -0.47 1.90 -7.46
C GLY A 42 -1.05 2.73 -6.30
N GLY A 43 -1.20 4.04 -6.50
CA GLY A 43 -1.86 4.94 -5.55
C GLY A 43 -3.32 4.57 -5.30
N MET A 44 -4.10 4.34 -6.35
CA MET A 44 -5.50 3.91 -6.23
C MET A 44 -5.63 2.59 -5.47
N MET A 45 -4.77 1.61 -5.77
CA MET A 45 -4.76 0.31 -5.10
C MET A 45 -4.42 0.46 -3.63
N LEU A 46 -3.44 1.31 -3.28
CA LEU A 46 -3.08 1.60 -1.90
C LEU A 46 -4.26 2.18 -1.11
N VAL A 47 -4.98 3.15 -1.68
CA VAL A 47 -6.18 3.74 -1.04
C VAL A 47 -7.32 2.72 -0.94
N SER A 48 -7.49 1.86 -1.95
CA SER A 48 -8.51 0.80 -1.93
C SER A 48 -8.23 -0.22 -0.81
N ILE A 49 -6.97 -0.58 -0.60
CA ILE A 49 -6.52 -1.46 0.48
C ILE A 49 -6.70 -0.79 1.85
N GLU A 50 -6.33 0.49 1.97
CA GLU A 50 -6.54 1.26 3.21
C GLU A 50 -8.02 1.25 3.62
N ARG A 51 -8.92 1.35 2.65
CA ARG A 51 -10.36 1.24 2.89
C ARG A 51 -10.77 -0.12 3.47
N LEU A 52 -10.10 -1.22 3.09
CA LEU A 52 -10.40 -2.57 3.58
C LEU A 52 -9.85 -2.86 4.96
N ILE A 53 -8.71 -2.27 5.33
CA ILE A 53 -8.05 -2.51 6.63
C ILE A 53 -9.01 -2.33 7.80
N TRP A 54 -9.96 -1.40 7.68
CA TRP A 54 -10.95 -1.10 8.71
C TRP A 54 -12.12 -2.10 8.81
N PHE A 55 -12.36 -2.93 7.78
CA PHE A 55 -13.55 -3.79 7.70
C PHE A 55 -13.25 -5.28 7.60
N ASP A 56 -12.21 -5.67 6.86
CA ASP A 56 -11.92 -7.07 6.54
C ASP A 56 -10.42 -7.26 6.27
N SER A 57 -9.68 -7.55 7.35
CA SER A 57 -8.24 -7.82 7.29
C SER A 57 -7.89 -9.06 6.45
N ASP A 58 -8.78 -10.06 6.41
CA ASP A 58 -8.55 -11.28 5.64
C ASP A 58 -8.62 -10.98 4.14
N SER A 59 -9.52 -10.07 3.71
CA SER A 59 -9.56 -9.61 2.33
C SER A 59 -8.34 -8.77 1.95
N VAL A 60 -7.73 -8.05 2.90
CA VAL A 60 -6.44 -7.37 2.65
C VAL A 60 -5.35 -8.39 2.35
N LEU A 61 -5.19 -9.41 3.20
CA LEU A 61 -4.17 -10.44 3.02
C LEU A 61 -4.39 -11.18 1.69
N TRP A 62 -5.62 -11.61 1.43
CA TRP A 62 -5.98 -12.30 0.19
C TRP A 62 -5.67 -11.43 -1.04
N THR A 63 -5.97 -10.13 -0.99
CA THR A 63 -5.71 -9.19 -2.09
C THR A 63 -4.22 -9.09 -2.40
N ILE A 64 -3.39 -8.95 -1.36
CA ILE A 64 -1.93 -8.85 -1.52
C ILE A 64 -1.35 -10.12 -2.16
N GLU A 65 -1.86 -11.29 -1.77
CA GLU A 65 -1.35 -12.58 -2.24
C GLU A 65 -1.84 -12.96 -3.64
N ASN A 66 -3.09 -12.62 -3.99
CA ASN A 66 -3.78 -13.22 -5.14
C ASN A 66 -4.19 -12.24 -6.23
N LEU A 67 -4.31 -10.94 -5.90
CA LEU A 67 -4.90 -9.96 -6.80
C LEU A 67 -3.89 -8.95 -7.34
N ILE A 68 -2.98 -8.45 -6.51
CA ILE A 68 -2.08 -7.36 -6.91
C ILE A 68 -0.96 -7.89 -7.83
N PRO A 69 -0.86 -7.40 -9.08
CA PRO A 69 0.26 -7.74 -9.95
C PRO A 69 1.60 -7.24 -9.39
N ALA A 70 2.69 -7.95 -9.71
CA ALA A 70 4.02 -7.66 -9.13
C ALA A 70 4.53 -6.25 -9.43
N ASP A 71 4.26 -5.73 -10.61
CA ASP A 71 4.61 -4.37 -11.03
C ASP A 71 3.78 -3.30 -10.32
N VAL A 72 2.49 -3.53 -10.10
CA VAL A 72 1.65 -2.65 -9.27
C VAL A 72 2.10 -2.67 -7.81
N MET A 73 2.45 -3.85 -7.28
CA MET A 73 3.03 -3.97 -5.93
C MET A 73 4.35 -3.21 -5.82
N GLN A 74 5.16 -3.19 -6.89
CA GLN A 74 6.39 -2.42 -6.94
C GLN A 74 6.12 -0.92 -6.81
N GLU A 75 5.11 -0.39 -7.49
CA GLU A 75 4.72 1.02 -7.34
C GLU A 75 4.17 1.34 -5.95
N ILE A 76 3.34 0.45 -5.38
CA ILE A 76 2.86 0.59 -4.00
C ILE A 76 4.04 0.71 -3.02
N ARG A 77 5.08 -0.13 -3.20
CA ARG A 77 6.31 -0.07 -2.38
C ARG A 77 7.05 1.24 -2.57
N THR A 78 7.22 1.70 -3.81
CA THR A 78 7.88 2.99 -4.12
C THR A 78 7.15 4.16 -3.44
N ILE A 79 5.83 4.26 -3.63
CA ILE A 79 4.98 5.30 -3.03
C ILE A 79 5.11 5.26 -1.50
N THR A 80 5.01 4.08 -0.90
CA THR A 80 5.12 3.88 0.55
C THR A 80 6.50 4.28 1.07
N SER A 81 7.58 3.87 0.40
CA SER A 81 8.96 4.21 0.78
C SER A 81 9.22 5.72 0.73
N VAL A 82 8.71 6.42 -0.29
CA VAL A 82 8.80 7.89 -0.35
C VAL A 82 8.04 8.54 0.80
N ALA A 83 6.82 8.08 1.10
CA ALA A 83 6.01 8.62 2.18
C ALA A 83 6.67 8.41 3.56
N VAL A 84 7.16 7.20 3.83
CA VAL A 84 7.86 6.89 5.08
C VAL A 84 9.19 7.64 5.17
N GLY A 85 9.95 7.75 4.07
CA GLY A 85 11.18 8.54 4.02
C GLY A 85 10.95 10.02 4.36
N LYS A 86 9.91 10.64 3.79
CA LYS A 86 9.51 12.01 4.16
C LYS A 86 9.18 12.11 5.65
N ARG A 87 8.43 11.15 6.20
CA ARG A 87 8.09 11.11 7.63
C ARG A 87 9.33 10.97 8.52
N LEU A 88 10.33 10.20 8.09
CA LEU A 88 11.61 10.05 8.79
C LEU A 88 12.40 11.36 8.81
N ILE A 89 12.46 12.08 7.69
CA ILE A 89 13.11 13.40 7.60
C ILE A 89 12.44 14.37 8.57
N CYS A 90 11.10 14.41 8.60
CA CYS A 90 10.35 15.24 9.55
C CYS A 90 10.62 14.87 11.03
N LYS A 91 11.05 13.63 11.31
CA LYS A 91 11.47 13.17 12.64
C LYS A 91 12.96 13.39 12.92
N GLY A 92 13.71 14.02 12.02
CA GLY A 92 15.14 14.33 12.18
C GLY A 92 16.11 13.23 11.73
N PHE A 93 15.63 12.18 11.06
CA PHE A 93 16.49 11.13 10.51
C PHE A 93 17.09 11.56 9.16
N MET A 94 18.35 11.19 8.92
CA MET A 94 19.10 11.59 7.72
C MET A 94 19.09 10.50 6.64
N PRO A 95 18.69 10.81 5.39
CA PRO A 95 18.88 9.91 4.25
C PRO A 95 20.36 9.57 4.05
N GLY A 96 20.66 8.34 3.64
CA GLY A 96 22.03 7.84 3.43
C GLY A 96 22.80 7.49 4.71
N LYS A 97 22.27 7.86 5.89
CA LYS A 97 22.86 7.53 7.20
C LYS A 97 21.92 6.69 8.05
N ASP A 98 20.67 7.15 8.20
CA ASP A 98 19.66 6.49 9.04
C ASP A 98 18.71 5.61 8.23
N PHE A 99 18.49 5.97 6.97
CA PHE A 99 17.71 5.18 6.04
C PHE A 99 18.14 5.40 4.58
N SER A 100 17.81 4.45 3.72
CA SER A 100 17.96 4.52 2.26
C SER A 100 16.88 3.69 1.57
N VAL A 101 16.81 3.74 0.24
CA VAL A 101 15.89 2.93 -0.56
C VAL A 101 16.73 2.15 -1.58
N ASP A 102 16.48 0.86 -1.72
CA ASP A 102 17.15 0.04 -2.74
C ASP A 102 16.46 0.14 -4.12
N ALA A 103 17.04 -0.50 -5.14
CA ALA A 103 16.50 -0.52 -6.50
C ALA A 103 15.13 -1.21 -6.61
N ALA A 104 14.74 -2.02 -5.62
CA ALA A 104 13.43 -2.66 -5.54
C ALA A 104 12.43 -1.83 -4.71
N GLY A 105 12.72 -0.54 -4.46
CA GLY A 105 11.84 0.34 -3.72
C GLY A 105 11.68 -0.05 -2.25
N LYS A 106 12.53 -0.94 -1.73
CA LYS A 106 12.49 -1.36 -0.32
C LYS A 106 13.22 -0.34 0.52
N LEU A 107 12.54 0.14 1.56
CA LEU A 107 13.11 1.02 2.56
C LEU A 107 14.07 0.24 3.48
N LEU A 108 15.32 0.68 3.52
CA LEU A 108 16.36 0.17 4.40
C LEU A 108 16.49 1.12 5.59
N LEU A 109 16.44 0.58 6.81
CA LEU A 109 16.38 1.35 8.05
C LEU A 109 17.47 0.88 9.00
N ASN A 110 18.17 1.80 9.66
CA ASN A 110 18.95 1.47 10.85
C ASN A 110 18.03 1.24 12.06
N ASP A 111 18.57 0.72 13.17
CA ASP A 111 17.74 0.31 14.31
C ASP A 111 17.02 1.49 14.99
N LYS A 112 17.62 2.68 14.97
CA LYS A 112 16.98 3.92 15.47
C LYS A 112 15.80 4.34 14.59
N ALA A 113 15.93 4.25 13.27
CA ALA A 113 14.85 4.57 12.34
C ALA A 113 13.74 3.51 12.39
N LYS A 114 14.07 2.21 12.52
CA LYS A 114 13.08 1.12 12.69
C LYS A 114 12.17 1.36 13.90
N THR A 115 12.76 1.65 15.05
CA THR A 115 12.03 1.90 16.30
C THR A 115 11.12 3.12 16.19
N ALA A 116 11.51 4.15 15.44
CA ALA A 116 10.69 5.34 15.24
C ALA A 116 9.50 5.15 14.29
N ILE A 117 9.51 4.13 13.42
CA ILE A 117 8.42 3.84 12.45
C ILE A 117 7.45 2.78 12.98
N LEU A 118 7.85 1.97 13.97
CA LEU A 118 7.03 0.94 14.61
C LEU A 118 6.44 1.30 16.00
N PRO A 119 5.62 2.37 16.19
CA PRO A 119 4.93 2.58 17.47
C PRO A 119 3.72 1.64 17.75
N LEU A 120 3.48 0.56 17.01
CA LEU A 120 2.22 -0.21 17.05
C LEU A 120 2.40 -1.74 17.15
N ALA A 121 3.38 -2.20 17.92
CA ALA A 121 3.49 -3.61 18.34
C ALA A 121 3.50 -3.77 19.86
N THR A 122 3.01 -2.80 20.62
CA THR A 122 2.53 -3.04 21.99
C THR A 122 1.04 -3.37 21.94
N LEU A 123 0.70 -4.47 21.26
CA LEU A 123 -0.42 -5.27 21.71
C LEU A 123 0.04 -5.88 23.03
N THR A 124 -0.43 -5.29 24.12
CA THR A 124 -0.39 -5.91 25.44
C THR A 124 -0.85 -7.37 25.29
N PRO A 125 -0.14 -8.37 25.82
CA PRO A 125 -0.70 -9.70 25.90
C PRO A 125 -1.96 -9.60 26.77
N LEU A 126 -3.11 -10.01 26.21
CA LEU A 126 -4.29 -10.34 26.99
C LEU A 126 -3.83 -11.33 28.05
N LYS A 127 -3.74 -10.86 29.30
CA LYS A 127 -3.58 -11.75 30.44
C LYS A 127 -4.75 -12.72 30.42
N SER A 128 -4.43 -14.01 30.36
CA SER A 128 -5.36 -15.10 30.64
C SER A 128 -5.74 -15.11 32.12
#